data_AF-A0AAV6WJP7-F1
#
_entry.id   AF-A0AAV6WJP7-F1
#
_cell.length_a   1.000
_cell.length_b   1.000
_cell.length_c   1.000
_cell.angle_alpha   90.00
_cell.angle_beta   90.00
_cell.angle_gamma   90.00
#
_symmetry.space_group_name_H-M   'P 1'
#
loop_
_entity.id
_entity.type
_entity.pdbx_description
1 polymer ?
#
loop_
_entity_poly.entity_id
_entity_poly.type
_entity_poly.pdbx_seq_one_letter_code
_entity_poly.pdbx_strand_id
1 'polypeptide(L)'
;MSRTSHISPFSSSIDQVFLSMARRAASEPESTIPHNSKNPSRISSFVSLYTPKLSIFYLLSLIVILLILFYIHCLHAPSTSSYQMQKSFITPPLVDKNCSRKLKSMASKLRESVTFLPLKDLRYSSKPLQGHTWFMSSMHDTHEKGEVQYQEFPSKASKGRLLCLKGADKHDGSWNSYALAWAQALPPNATLMKGLTFVSYNHYNYDNIWHGLSSVVPFVAWSIRNKCLNLPKRWVLYHWGELRTTMGPWLSSLMEATFGSPLNIEEFDGIGDGNESTSSPACFEKAVVMRHNEGGMSREKRVEVYDLLRCKARVYCNVSLRGRIGEFDEKGFPVIGLTMFMRTGPRSFKNESTVIGIFDRACRKVEGCRLMVAYANNLSFCEQVKLMSLTDILVSQHGAQLTNMFLMDRNSSVMEFFPKGWLKLAGIGQYVYHWIASWSGMNHRGAWRDTGGDTCRFPENDRRCMSVYKNARIGYNDTYFSEWAKNVLNDVIMLRKAQEMSNKDRIINVSSFSCGC
;
A
#
# COMPACT_ATOMS: atom_id res chain seq x y z
N MET A 1 14.76 56.22 9.83
CA MET A 1 13.31 55.90 9.90
C MET A 1 12.99 54.97 8.74
N SER A 2 13.27 53.67 8.79
CA SER A 2 12.53 52.59 9.47
C SER A 2 11.03 52.56 9.14
N ARG A 3 10.64 51.63 8.25
CA ARG A 3 9.64 50.60 8.59
C ARG A 3 9.71 49.44 7.60
N THR A 4 10.16 48.32 8.15
CA THR A 4 10.08 46.93 7.73
C THR A 4 8.64 46.47 7.48
N SER A 5 8.40 45.66 6.45
CA SER A 5 7.23 44.79 6.34
C SER A 5 7.66 43.32 6.32
N HIS A 6 6.97 42.56 7.16
CA HIS A 6 7.34 41.24 7.65
C HIS A 6 7.07 40.11 6.65
N ILE A 7 8.02 39.18 6.64
CA ILE A 7 7.88 37.79 6.22
C ILE A 7 7.01 37.05 7.25
N SER A 8 6.06 36.24 6.81
CA SER A 8 5.48 35.15 7.61
C SER A 8 5.19 33.91 6.76
N PRO A 9 5.22 32.69 7.35
CA PRO A 9 5.40 31.44 6.64
C PRO A 9 4.08 30.67 6.46
N PHE A 10 3.73 30.32 5.22
CA PHE A 10 2.64 29.39 4.95
C PHE A 10 3.13 27.94 5.03
N SER A 11 3.20 27.43 6.27
CA SER A 11 3.46 26.04 6.62
C SER A 11 2.33 25.56 7.55
N SER A 12 1.14 25.28 7.02
CA SER A 12 0.08 24.55 7.76
C SER A 12 -1.18 24.15 6.96
N SER A 13 -1.21 24.23 5.62
CA SER A 13 -2.49 24.06 4.90
C SER A 13 -2.74 22.69 4.22
N ILE A 14 -1.87 21.68 4.36
CA ILE A 14 -2.05 20.40 3.65
C ILE A 14 -2.84 19.36 4.47
N ASP A 15 -2.86 19.48 5.81
CA ASP A 15 -3.67 18.61 6.67
C ASP A 15 -5.18 18.89 6.57
N GLN A 16 -5.59 20.07 6.08
CA GLN A 16 -7.02 20.41 5.96
C GLN A 16 -7.72 19.77 4.75
N VAL A 17 -6.99 19.38 3.70
CA VAL A 17 -7.62 18.75 2.52
C VAL A 17 -8.09 17.33 2.85
N PHE A 18 -7.34 16.59 3.68
CA PHE A 18 -7.74 15.27 4.18
C PHE A 18 -8.79 15.31 5.30
N LEU A 19 -8.86 16.38 6.11
CA LEU A 19 -9.90 16.56 7.13
C LEU A 19 -11.30 16.85 6.54
N SER A 20 -11.38 17.39 5.32
CA SER A 20 -12.66 17.66 4.65
C SER A 20 -13.41 16.40 4.18
N MET A 21 -12.71 15.27 4.06
CA MET A 21 -13.32 13.98 3.70
C MET A 21 -13.71 13.13 4.92
N ALA A 22 -13.24 13.48 6.13
CA ALA A 22 -13.48 12.73 7.37
C ALA A 22 -14.57 13.33 8.30
N ARG A 23 -15.14 14.51 8.00
CA ARG A 23 -16.13 15.20 8.86
C ARG A 23 -17.59 15.18 8.39
N ARG A 24 -17.99 14.29 7.48
CA ARG A 24 -19.40 14.10 7.10
C ARG A 24 -19.97 12.75 7.53
N ALA A 25 -19.62 12.32 8.73
CA ALA A 25 -20.19 11.15 9.40
C ALA A 25 -20.29 11.38 10.91
N ALA A 26 -20.96 12.45 11.33
CA ALA A 26 -21.52 12.61 12.67
C ALA A 26 -22.34 13.91 12.69
N SER A 27 -23.65 13.80 12.56
CA SER A 27 -24.56 14.88 12.94
C SER A 27 -25.94 14.32 13.22
N GLU A 28 -26.27 14.17 14.50
CA GLU A 28 -27.62 14.43 15.01
C GLU A 28 -27.49 15.19 16.35
N PRO A 29 -28.51 16.00 16.72
CA PRO A 29 -28.32 17.20 17.51
C PRO A 29 -28.67 17.00 18.99
N GLU A 30 -27.98 17.71 19.88
CA GLU A 30 -28.36 17.77 21.29
C GLU A 30 -28.75 19.22 21.64
N SER A 31 -29.98 19.34 22.16
CA SER A 31 -30.62 20.58 22.60
C SER A 31 -30.22 20.95 24.02
N THR A 32 -29.89 22.21 24.23
CA THR A 32 -29.66 22.87 25.52
C THR A 32 -30.97 23.21 26.25
N ILE A 33 -30.94 23.21 27.61
CA ILE A 33 -31.48 24.24 28.55
C ILE A 33 -31.29 23.77 30.03
N PRO A 34 -31.19 24.68 31.04
CA PRO A 34 -30.16 24.61 32.09
C PRO A 34 -30.64 24.54 33.57
N HIS A 35 -29.63 24.43 34.46
CA HIS A 35 -29.50 24.90 35.85
C HIS A 35 -30.61 24.64 36.90
N ASN A 36 -30.25 23.98 38.02
CA ASN A 36 -30.29 24.64 39.34
C ASN A 36 -29.50 23.92 40.46
N SER A 37 -29.05 24.72 41.43
CA SER A 37 -28.26 24.37 42.61
C SER A 37 -29.06 23.72 43.75
N LYS A 38 -28.38 22.98 44.65
CA LYS A 38 -28.40 23.13 46.13
C LYS A 38 -27.59 22.02 46.84
N ASN A 39 -26.72 22.44 47.75
CA ASN A 39 -26.16 21.67 48.89
C ASN A 39 -27.23 21.61 50.02
N PRO A 40 -27.22 20.70 51.03
CA PRO A 40 -26.12 20.62 52.03
C PRO A 40 -25.88 19.32 52.86
N SER A 41 -24.79 19.39 53.64
CA SER A 41 -24.57 18.92 55.03
C SER A 41 -24.26 17.45 55.41
N ARG A 42 -23.20 17.35 56.25
CA ARG A 42 -22.67 16.24 57.05
C ARG A 42 -23.64 15.75 58.15
N ILE A 43 -23.48 14.50 58.61
CA ILE A 43 -23.31 14.07 60.03
C ILE A 43 -22.83 12.61 60.08
N SER A 44 -22.05 12.28 61.12
CA SER A 44 -21.34 11.02 61.34
C SER A 44 -22.09 9.98 62.20
N SER A 45 -21.76 8.72 61.91
CA SER A 45 -21.50 7.57 62.82
C SER A 45 -22.55 7.08 63.83
N PHE A 46 -22.96 5.82 63.65
CA PHE A 46 -23.07 4.83 64.73
C PHE A 46 -22.49 3.48 64.25
N VAL A 47 -21.76 2.83 65.15
CA VAL A 47 -20.96 1.61 64.96
C VAL A 47 -21.87 0.38 64.90
N SER A 48 -21.65 -0.51 63.93
CA SER A 48 -22.16 -1.89 63.94
C SER A 48 -21.04 -2.86 63.53
N LEU A 49 -20.77 -3.80 64.43
CA LEU A 49 -19.74 -4.83 64.33
C LEU A 49 -20.20 -5.95 63.39
N TYR A 50 -20.18 -5.72 62.07
CA TYR A 50 -20.12 -6.77 61.05
C TYR A 50 -19.56 -6.15 59.77
N THR A 51 -18.27 -6.34 59.50
CA THR A 51 -17.67 -5.72 58.31
C THR A 51 -17.90 -6.60 57.07
N PRO A 52 -18.49 -6.07 55.98
CA PRO A 52 -18.66 -6.80 54.71
C PRO A 52 -17.33 -7.20 54.08
N LYS A 53 -16.21 -6.68 54.60
CA LYS A 53 -14.85 -7.00 54.16
C LYS A 53 -14.47 -8.46 54.43
N LEU A 54 -14.85 -9.05 55.57
CA LEU A 54 -14.55 -10.48 55.82
C LEU A 54 -15.34 -11.41 54.87
N SER A 55 -16.60 -11.10 54.60
CA SER A 55 -17.43 -11.86 53.65
C SER A 55 -16.86 -11.80 52.22
N ILE A 56 -16.37 -10.64 51.80
CA ILE A 56 -15.69 -10.46 50.51
C ILE A 56 -14.37 -11.27 50.45
N PHE A 57 -13.60 -11.32 51.54
CA PHE A 57 -12.38 -12.14 51.59
C PHE A 57 -12.69 -13.64 51.48
N TYR A 58 -13.73 -14.14 52.13
CA TYR A 58 -14.14 -15.55 51.98
C TYR A 58 -14.66 -15.86 50.57
N LEU A 59 -15.43 -14.94 49.97
CA LEU A 59 -15.93 -15.10 48.60
C LEU A 59 -14.78 -15.10 47.58
N LEU A 60 -13.82 -14.20 47.72
CA LEU A 60 -12.62 -14.14 46.87
C LEU A 60 -11.77 -15.40 47.04
N SER A 61 -11.61 -15.89 48.27
CA SER A 61 -10.86 -17.11 48.56
C SER A 61 -11.52 -18.34 47.90
N LEU A 62 -12.85 -18.42 47.94
CA LEU A 62 -13.62 -19.48 47.28
C LEU A 62 -13.47 -19.43 45.75
N ILE A 63 -13.50 -18.23 45.16
CA ILE A 63 -13.31 -18.04 43.71
C ILE A 63 -11.90 -18.46 43.29
N VAL A 64 -10.88 -18.11 44.06
CA VAL A 64 -9.49 -18.50 43.79
C VAL A 64 -9.33 -20.02 43.88
N ILE A 65 -9.92 -20.67 44.88
CA ILE A 65 -9.90 -22.14 45.00
C ILE A 65 -10.59 -22.80 43.80
N LEU A 66 -11.74 -22.28 43.36
CA LEU A 66 -12.46 -22.79 42.18
C LEU A 66 -11.64 -22.62 40.89
N LEU A 67 -10.93 -21.49 40.73
CA LEU A 67 -10.04 -21.27 39.60
C LEU A 67 -8.83 -22.20 39.61
N ILE A 68 -8.27 -22.51 40.79
CA ILE A 68 -7.18 -23.48 40.95
C ILE A 68 -7.68 -24.89 40.62
N LEU A 69 -8.86 -25.29 41.09
CA LEU A 69 -9.46 -26.59 40.76
C LEU A 69 -9.78 -26.69 39.26
N PHE A 70 -10.28 -25.62 38.65
CA PHE A 70 -10.50 -25.55 37.20
C PHE A 70 -9.18 -25.64 36.42
N TYR A 71 -8.12 -24.97 36.88
CA TYR A 71 -6.78 -25.04 36.29
C TYR A 71 -6.18 -26.45 36.40
N ILE A 72 -6.32 -27.11 37.55
CA ILE A 72 -5.90 -28.51 37.75
C ILE A 72 -6.71 -29.45 36.85
N HIS A 73 -8.00 -29.18 36.64
CA HIS A 73 -8.85 -29.96 35.73
C HIS A 73 -8.47 -29.74 34.26
N CYS A 74 -8.11 -28.52 33.86
CA CYS A 74 -7.56 -28.22 32.53
C CYS A 74 -6.16 -28.82 32.32
N LEU A 75 -5.34 -28.92 33.37
CA LEU A 75 -4.03 -29.58 33.32
C LEU A 75 -4.13 -31.12 33.27
N HIS A 76 -5.19 -31.70 33.84
CA HIS A 76 -5.49 -33.14 33.76
C HIS A 76 -6.37 -33.52 32.55
N ALA A 77 -6.78 -32.56 31.72
CA ALA A 77 -7.36 -32.86 30.42
C ALA A 77 -6.23 -33.29 29.46
N PRO A 78 -6.18 -34.55 29.00
CA PRO A 78 -5.04 -35.04 28.23
C PRO A 78 -4.95 -34.33 26.88
N SER A 79 -3.91 -33.53 26.72
CA SER A 79 -3.39 -33.14 25.41
C SER A 79 -2.64 -34.36 24.83
N THR A 80 -3.09 -34.87 23.70
CA THR A 80 -2.28 -35.83 22.92
C THR A 80 -2.25 -35.41 21.46
N SER A 81 -1.06 -34.97 21.04
CA SER A 81 -0.60 -34.92 19.66
C SER A 81 0.83 -35.47 19.63
N SER A 82 1.06 -36.40 18.70
CA SER A 82 2.34 -36.96 18.19
C SER A 82 2.99 -38.20 18.85
N TYR A 83 2.91 -39.31 18.11
CA TYR A 83 3.94 -40.31 17.78
C TYR A 83 4.96 -40.76 18.86
N GLN A 84 4.72 -41.90 19.51
CA GLN A 84 5.39 -43.21 19.25
C GLN A 84 5.12 -44.20 20.39
N MET A 85 4.82 -45.44 19.99
CA MET A 85 4.89 -46.70 20.76
C MET A 85 4.24 -46.78 22.16
N GLN A 86 3.05 -47.39 22.20
CA GLN A 86 2.94 -48.66 22.92
C GLN A 86 1.82 -49.53 22.32
N LYS A 87 2.22 -50.67 21.76
CA LYS A 87 1.33 -51.80 21.49
C LYS A 87 0.61 -52.15 22.79
N SER A 88 -0.71 -52.02 22.83
CA SER A 88 -1.65 -52.94 23.49
C SER A 88 -3.09 -52.46 23.32
N PHE A 89 -3.96 -53.35 22.83
CA PHE A 89 -5.42 -53.27 22.70
C PHE A 89 -5.99 -52.26 21.68
N ILE A 90 -6.19 -52.76 20.45
CA ILE A 90 -7.07 -52.14 19.45
C ILE A 90 -8.49 -52.67 19.69
N THR A 91 -9.31 -51.87 20.36
CA THR A 91 -10.75 -51.78 20.06
C THR A 91 -10.97 -50.35 19.59
N PRO A 92 -11.43 -50.11 18.34
CA PRO A 92 -11.72 -48.74 17.92
C PRO A 92 -12.88 -48.21 18.77
N PRO A 93 -12.83 -46.96 19.26
CA PRO A 93 -14.03 -46.36 19.85
C PRO A 93 -15.07 -46.32 18.74
N LEU A 94 -16.25 -46.90 19.00
CA LEU A 94 -17.43 -46.78 18.16
C LEU A 94 -17.74 -45.28 17.99
N VAL A 95 -17.23 -44.67 16.93
CA VAL A 95 -17.78 -43.41 16.45
C VAL A 95 -19.21 -43.75 16.04
N ASP A 96 -20.16 -43.29 16.84
CA ASP A 96 -21.58 -43.51 16.60
C ASP A 96 -21.90 -43.13 15.15
N LYS A 97 -22.25 -44.14 14.33
CA LYS A 97 -22.56 -43.99 12.90
C LYS A 97 -23.66 -42.93 12.69
N ASN A 98 -24.50 -42.70 13.70
CA ASN A 98 -25.55 -41.71 13.67
C ASN A 98 -25.01 -40.27 13.79
N CYS A 99 -23.98 -40.05 14.60
CA CYS A 99 -23.30 -38.75 14.72
C CYS A 99 -22.56 -38.39 13.43
N SER A 100 -21.82 -39.34 12.83
CA SER A 100 -21.15 -39.15 11.54
C SER A 100 -22.14 -38.81 10.42
N ARG A 101 -23.29 -39.50 10.37
CA ARG A 101 -24.35 -39.23 9.39
C ARG A 101 -24.99 -37.85 9.57
N LYS A 102 -25.24 -37.43 10.82
CA LYS A 102 -25.80 -36.11 11.14
C LYS A 102 -24.82 -34.99 10.77
N LEU A 103 -23.52 -35.16 11.06
CA LEU A 103 -22.48 -34.21 10.66
C LEU A 103 -22.35 -34.08 9.14
N LYS A 104 -22.39 -35.20 8.41
CA LYS A 104 -22.40 -35.18 6.94
C LYS A 104 -23.64 -34.48 6.38
N SER A 105 -24.82 -34.72 6.96
CA SER A 105 -26.06 -34.02 6.56
C SER A 105 -25.99 -32.52 6.83
N MET A 106 -25.47 -32.11 7.99
CA MET A 106 -25.26 -30.68 8.30
C MET A 106 -24.25 -30.04 7.36
N ALA A 107 -23.14 -30.72 7.04
CA ALA A 107 -22.15 -30.23 6.07
C ALA A 107 -22.75 -30.09 4.67
N SER A 108 -23.64 -31.01 4.24
CA SER A 108 -24.36 -30.89 2.96
C SER A 108 -25.26 -29.65 2.93
N LYS A 109 -26.08 -29.45 3.98
CA LYS A 109 -26.94 -28.27 4.09
C LYS A 109 -26.13 -26.97 4.09
N LEU A 110 -24.99 -26.95 4.80
CA LEU A 110 -24.09 -25.81 4.80
C LEU A 110 -23.50 -25.53 3.41
N ARG A 111 -23.10 -26.58 2.68
CA ARG A 111 -22.61 -26.50 1.31
C ARG A 111 -23.66 -25.93 0.36
N GLU A 112 -24.91 -26.38 0.47
CA GLU A 112 -26.04 -25.90 -0.33
C GLU A 112 -26.46 -24.46 0.03
N SER A 113 -26.20 -24.03 1.26
CA SER A 113 -26.51 -22.67 1.74
C SER A 113 -25.52 -21.58 1.32
N VAL A 114 -24.43 -21.92 0.62
CA VAL A 114 -23.42 -20.93 0.23
C VAL A 114 -23.98 -19.99 -0.83
N THR A 115 -24.19 -18.73 -0.45
CA THR A 115 -24.66 -17.68 -1.36
C THR A 115 -23.50 -16.93 -2.00
N PHE A 116 -23.51 -16.85 -3.33
CA PHE A 116 -22.60 -16.01 -4.09
C PHE A 116 -23.18 -14.60 -4.26
N LEU A 117 -22.37 -13.60 -3.94
CA LEU A 117 -22.66 -12.18 -4.11
C LEU A 117 -21.81 -11.62 -5.26
N PRO A 118 -22.30 -10.63 -6.02
CA PRO A 118 -21.52 -10.02 -7.09
C PRO A 118 -20.24 -9.38 -6.53
N LEU A 119 -19.10 -9.58 -7.19
CA LEU A 119 -17.88 -8.87 -6.85
C LEU A 119 -18.09 -7.37 -7.02
N LYS A 120 -18.67 -6.95 -8.15
CA LYS A 120 -19.01 -5.56 -8.46
C LYS A 120 -20.44 -5.22 -8.01
N ASP A 121 -20.57 -4.52 -6.90
CA ASP A 121 -21.85 -4.02 -6.40
C ASP A 121 -22.27 -2.73 -7.11
N LEU A 122 -23.23 -2.86 -8.03
CA LEU A 122 -23.68 -1.74 -8.86
C LEU A 122 -24.33 -0.60 -8.08
N ARG A 123 -24.78 -0.84 -6.83
CA ARG A 123 -25.33 0.20 -5.94
C ARG A 123 -24.30 1.28 -5.61
N TYR A 124 -23.01 0.94 -5.65
CA TYR A 124 -21.89 1.83 -5.34
C TYR A 124 -21.10 2.28 -6.58
N SER A 125 -21.61 2.01 -7.79
CA SER A 125 -20.92 2.31 -9.06
C SER A 125 -20.61 3.79 -9.30
N SER A 126 -21.40 4.71 -8.73
CA SER A 126 -21.16 6.16 -8.83
C SER A 126 -20.05 6.66 -7.90
N LYS A 127 -19.64 5.85 -6.92
CA LYS A 127 -18.64 6.19 -5.89
C LYS A 127 -17.72 5.00 -5.58
N PRO A 128 -17.04 4.42 -6.60
CA PRO A 128 -16.33 3.14 -6.46
C PRO A 128 -15.16 3.18 -5.47
N LEU A 129 -14.70 4.38 -5.10
CA LEU A 129 -13.57 4.64 -4.21
C LEU A 129 -13.98 5.21 -2.82
N GLN A 130 -15.28 5.37 -2.52
CA GLN A 130 -15.73 5.92 -1.23
C GLN A 130 -16.28 4.82 -0.31
N GLY A 131 -15.76 4.72 0.91
CA GLY A 131 -16.30 3.85 1.96
C GLY A 131 -16.20 2.36 1.63
N HIS A 132 -17.32 1.63 1.75
CA HIS A 132 -17.44 0.24 1.28
C HIS A 132 -17.23 0.25 -0.24
N THR A 133 -16.01 -0.05 -0.69
CA THR A 133 -15.74 -0.14 -2.12
C THR A 133 -16.79 -1.05 -2.77
N TRP A 134 -17.22 -0.75 -3.99
CA TRP A 134 -18.16 -1.62 -4.72
C TRP A 134 -17.68 -3.08 -4.85
N PHE A 135 -16.38 -3.34 -4.66
CA PHE A 135 -15.76 -4.65 -4.78
C PHE A 135 -15.91 -5.40 -3.47
N MET A 136 -16.61 -6.54 -3.41
CA MET A 136 -16.86 -7.29 -2.15
C MET A 136 -17.53 -6.45 -1.03
N SER A 137 -18.51 -5.64 -1.39
CA SER A 137 -19.13 -4.63 -0.52
C SER A 137 -19.78 -5.14 0.78
N SER A 138 -20.07 -6.45 0.91
CA SER A 138 -20.72 -7.02 2.10
C SER A 138 -19.76 -7.23 3.28
N MET A 139 -18.46 -7.00 3.08
CA MET A 139 -17.41 -7.22 4.08
C MET A 139 -16.66 -5.92 4.38
N HIS A 140 -16.35 -5.74 5.66
CA HIS A 140 -15.55 -4.63 6.16
C HIS A 140 -14.07 -5.00 6.14
N ASP A 141 -13.22 -4.03 5.86
CA ASP A 141 -11.79 -4.19 5.99
C ASP A 141 -11.36 -4.14 7.46
N THR A 142 -10.30 -4.87 7.76
CA THR A 142 -9.57 -4.71 9.01
C THR A 142 -8.84 -3.38 8.98
N HIS A 143 -9.08 -2.55 9.99
CA HIS A 143 -8.47 -1.23 10.12
C HIS A 143 -7.65 -1.17 11.40
N GLU A 144 -6.35 -0.93 11.23
CA GLU A 144 -5.45 -0.59 12.33
C GLU A 144 -4.82 0.77 12.05
N LYS A 145 -4.66 1.58 13.10
CA LYS A 145 -4.21 2.97 12.95
C LYS A 145 -2.83 3.01 12.31
N GLY A 146 -2.73 3.64 11.15
CA GLY A 146 -1.47 3.82 10.41
C GLY A 146 -1.04 2.61 9.59
N GLU A 147 -1.81 1.53 9.59
CA GLU A 147 -1.51 0.31 8.83
C GLU A 147 -2.34 0.22 7.55
N VAL A 148 -2.02 -0.78 6.73
CA VAL A 148 -2.78 -1.12 5.53
C VAL A 148 -4.17 -1.67 5.88
N GLN A 149 -5.17 -1.35 5.05
CA GLN A 149 -6.53 -1.88 5.16
C GLN A 149 -6.68 -3.13 4.28
N TYR A 150 -7.15 -4.22 4.86
CA TYR A 150 -7.22 -5.52 4.18
C TYR A 150 -8.34 -6.41 4.73
N GLN A 151 -8.68 -7.45 3.98
CA GLN A 151 -9.49 -8.56 4.48
C GLN A 151 -8.66 -9.83 4.48
N GLU A 152 -8.83 -10.66 5.50
CA GLU A 152 -8.12 -11.94 5.61
C GLU A 152 -9.11 -13.08 5.79
N PHE A 153 -8.82 -14.20 5.13
CA PHE A 153 -9.64 -15.40 5.13
C PHE A 153 -8.74 -16.63 5.29
N PRO A 154 -9.08 -17.58 6.18
CA PRO A 154 -10.08 -17.45 7.24
C PRO A 154 -9.65 -16.44 8.31
N SER A 155 -10.61 -15.79 8.96
CA SER A 155 -10.36 -14.87 10.08
C SER A 155 -11.54 -14.84 11.06
N LYS A 156 -11.38 -14.14 12.19
CA LYS A 156 -12.50 -13.90 13.12
C LYS A 156 -13.67 -13.18 12.44
N ALA A 157 -13.38 -12.22 11.56
CA ALA A 157 -14.38 -11.47 10.80
C ALA A 157 -15.14 -12.37 9.82
N SER A 158 -14.45 -13.29 9.15
CA SER A 158 -15.11 -14.29 8.31
C SER A 158 -15.73 -15.45 9.10
N LYS A 159 -15.63 -15.44 10.45
CA LYS A 159 -16.02 -16.56 11.32
C LYS A 159 -15.33 -17.87 10.91
N GLY A 160 -14.06 -17.84 10.52
CA GLY A 160 -13.31 -19.03 10.11
C GLY A 160 -13.65 -19.56 8.71
N ARG A 161 -14.46 -18.84 7.92
CA ARG A 161 -14.80 -19.22 6.54
C ARG A 161 -13.74 -18.78 5.55
N LEU A 162 -13.53 -19.62 4.54
CA LEU A 162 -12.67 -19.40 3.39
C LEU A 162 -13.36 -18.47 2.38
N LEU A 163 -12.55 -17.73 1.63
CA LEU A 163 -13.02 -16.96 0.48
C LEU A 163 -13.16 -17.90 -0.73
N CYS A 164 -14.31 -17.85 -1.39
CA CYS A 164 -14.55 -18.52 -2.67
C CYS A 164 -14.85 -17.47 -3.74
N LEU A 165 -14.24 -17.60 -4.91
CA LEU A 165 -14.49 -16.77 -6.08
C LEU A 165 -15.09 -17.64 -7.19
N LYS A 166 -16.02 -17.06 -7.96
CA LYS A 166 -16.67 -17.72 -9.09
C LYS A 166 -16.86 -16.71 -10.22
N GLY A 167 -16.59 -17.12 -11.45
CA GLY A 167 -16.55 -16.28 -12.64
C GLY A 167 -15.11 -15.99 -13.05
N ALA A 168 -14.90 -15.89 -14.36
CA ALA A 168 -13.62 -15.54 -14.96
C ALA A 168 -13.79 -14.45 -16.05
N ASP A 169 -14.84 -13.63 -15.93
CA ASP A 169 -15.17 -12.63 -16.94
C ASP A 169 -14.13 -11.49 -16.94
N LYS A 170 -13.56 -11.22 -18.11
CA LYS A 170 -12.47 -10.24 -18.33
C LYS A 170 -12.99 -8.88 -18.84
N HIS A 171 -14.30 -8.72 -19.02
CA HIS A 171 -14.95 -7.60 -19.69
C HIS A 171 -16.12 -6.98 -18.89
N ASP A 172 -16.87 -7.76 -18.14
CA ASP A 172 -17.94 -7.30 -17.26
C ASP A 172 -17.81 -7.91 -15.86
N GLY A 173 -17.26 -7.09 -14.94
CA GLY A 173 -17.03 -7.50 -13.55
C GLY A 173 -18.28 -7.82 -12.74
N SER A 174 -19.49 -7.58 -13.26
CA SER A 174 -20.74 -8.01 -12.62
C SER A 174 -21.01 -9.52 -12.74
N TRP A 175 -20.34 -10.19 -13.68
CA TRP A 175 -20.41 -11.65 -13.88
C TRP A 175 -19.47 -12.43 -12.96
N ASN A 176 -18.59 -11.74 -12.24
CA ASN A 176 -17.74 -12.33 -11.23
C ASN A 176 -18.35 -12.16 -9.84
N SER A 177 -18.21 -13.17 -8.99
CA SER A 177 -18.89 -13.27 -7.71
C SER A 177 -17.98 -13.89 -6.63
N TYR A 178 -18.35 -13.67 -5.38
CA TYR A 178 -17.66 -14.21 -4.22
C TYR A 178 -18.62 -14.78 -3.20
N ALA A 179 -18.14 -15.72 -2.40
CA ALA A 179 -18.86 -16.31 -1.29
C ALA A 179 -17.91 -16.65 -0.14
N LEU A 180 -18.48 -16.92 1.04
CA LEU A 180 -17.75 -17.43 2.19
C LEU A 180 -18.24 -18.83 2.54
N ALA A 181 -17.34 -19.80 2.62
CA ALA A 181 -17.66 -21.19 2.92
C ALA A 181 -16.76 -21.78 4.01
N TRP A 182 -17.27 -22.72 4.77
CA TRP A 182 -16.45 -23.47 5.73
C TRP A 182 -15.57 -24.48 5.00
N ALA A 183 -14.35 -24.71 5.47
CA ALA A 183 -13.40 -25.63 4.83
C ALA A 183 -13.97 -27.06 4.63
N GLN A 184 -14.80 -27.53 5.57
CA GLN A 184 -15.47 -28.83 5.53
C GLN A 184 -16.79 -28.84 4.73
N ALA A 185 -17.26 -27.68 4.27
CA ALA A 185 -18.54 -27.51 3.57
C ALA A 185 -18.40 -26.52 2.40
N LEU A 186 -17.37 -26.73 1.56
CA LEU A 186 -17.18 -25.96 0.33
C LEU A 186 -18.37 -26.15 -0.62
N PRO A 187 -18.69 -25.17 -1.48
CA PRO A 187 -19.74 -25.28 -2.49
C PRO A 187 -19.56 -26.51 -3.39
N PRO A 188 -20.63 -27.01 -4.02
CA PRO A 188 -20.52 -28.08 -5.01
C PRO A 188 -19.51 -27.72 -6.11
N ASN A 189 -18.72 -28.71 -6.54
CA ASN A 189 -17.68 -28.59 -7.57
C ASN A 189 -16.58 -27.56 -7.27
N ALA A 190 -16.47 -27.07 -6.03
CA ALA A 190 -15.45 -26.10 -5.68
C ALA A 190 -14.05 -26.74 -5.61
N THR A 191 -13.07 -26.04 -6.17
CA THR A 191 -11.65 -26.40 -6.06
C THR A 191 -11.02 -25.66 -4.88
N LEU A 192 -10.37 -26.40 -3.97
CA LEU A 192 -9.62 -25.81 -2.86
C LEU A 192 -8.18 -25.50 -3.26
N MET A 193 -7.87 -24.21 -3.37
CA MET A 193 -6.57 -23.67 -3.72
C MET A 193 -5.69 -23.53 -2.46
N LYS A 194 -4.69 -24.39 -2.32
CA LYS A 194 -3.78 -24.43 -1.15
C LYS A 194 -2.79 -23.26 -1.13
N GLY A 195 -2.35 -22.83 0.05
CA GLY A 195 -1.40 -21.75 0.26
C GLY A 195 -2.01 -20.35 0.21
N LEU A 196 -1.18 -19.35 0.49
CA LEU A 196 -1.57 -17.94 0.55
C LEU A 196 -1.88 -17.39 -0.84
N THR A 197 -3.05 -16.75 -0.97
CA THR A 197 -3.49 -16.08 -2.19
C THR A 197 -3.66 -14.59 -1.94
N PHE A 198 -3.06 -13.76 -2.79
CA PHE A 198 -3.30 -12.33 -2.79
C PHE A 198 -4.41 -12.00 -3.80
N VAL A 199 -5.44 -11.28 -3.37
CA VAL A 199 -6.55 -10.85 -4.22
C VAL A 199 -6.52 -9.33 -4.29
N SER A 200 -6.03 -8.80 -5.40
CA SER A 200 -5.91 -7.37 -5.62
C SER A 200 -7.14 -6.86 -6.38
N TYR A 201 -7.79 -5.83 -5.84
CA TYR A 201 -8.73 -5.02 -6.58
C TYR A 201 -8.14 -3.64 -6.81
N ASN A 202 -8.11 -3.21 -8.07
CA ASN A 202 -7.68 -1.88 -8.46
C ASN A 202 -8.78 -1.16 -9.24
N HIS A 203 -8.98 0.13 -8.96
CA HIS A 203 -9.83 0.98 -9.80
C HIS A 203 -9.11 1.44 -11.07
N TYR A 204 -7.79 1.37 -11.08
CA TYR A 204 -6.96 1.59 -12.25
C TYR A 204 -6.46 0.26 -12.84
N ASN A 205 -5.80 0.31 -13.99
CA ASN A 205 -5.18 -0.88 -14.60
C ASN A 205 -3.82 -1.23 -13.95
N TYR A 206 -3.30 -2.43 -14.26
CA TYR A 206 -2.02 -2.92 -13.73
C TYR A 206 -0.81 -2.66 -14.65
N ASP A 207 -1.01 -1.98 -15.80
CA ASP A 207 0.06 -1.76 -16.79
C ASP A 207 0.87 -0.49 -16.51
N ASN A 208 0.22 0.54 -15.96
CA ASN A 208 0.87 1.79 -15.62
C ASN A 208 1.56 1.68 -14.25
N ILE A 209 2.79 2.17 -14.14
CA ILE A 209 3.60 2.04 -12.92
C ILE A 209 2.87 2.57 -11.69
N TRP A 210 2.44 3.84 -11.68
CA TRP A 210 1.74 4.40 -10.52
C TRP A 210 0.42 3.69 -10.21
N HIS A 211 -0.38 3.40 -11.24
CA HIS A 211 -1.64 2.66 -11.06
C HIS A 211 -1.41 1.30 -10.41
N GLY A 212 -0.40 0.56 -10.90
CA GLY A 212 -0.03 -0.74 -10.40
C GLY A 212 0.57 -0.71 -9.00
N LEU A 213 1.47 0.24 -8.71
CA LEU A 213 2.01 0.43 -7.37
C LEU A 213 0.88 0.61 -6.36
N SER A 214 -0.13 1.42 -6.69
CA SER A 214 -1.26 1.67 -5.80
C SER A 214 -2.08 0.43 -5.44
N SER A 215 -1.95 -0.67 -6.19
CA SER A 215 -2.66 -1.94 -5.92
C SER A 215 -1.78 -3.04 -5.32
N VAL A 216 -0.45 -2.98 -5.49
CA VAL A 216 0.46 -4.03 -5.02
C VAL A 216 1.27 -3.64 -3.77
N VAL A 217 1.56 -2.36 -3.58
CA VAL A 217 2.27 -1.84 -2.40
C VAL A 217 1.57 -2.19 -1.07
N PRO A 218 0.23 -2.16 -0.97
CA PRO A 218 -0.50 -2.64 0.22
C PRO A 218 -0.12 -4.07 0.67
N PHE A 219 0.14 -4.99 -0.28
CA PHE A 219 0.54 -6.36 0.06
C PHE A 219 1.94 -6.44 0.67
N VAL A 220 2.84 -5.54 0.27
CA VAL A 220 4.18 -5.44 0.85
C VAL A 220 4.08 -4.97 2.30
N ALA A 221 3.24 -3.97 2.59
CA ALA A 221 2.96 -3.51 3.95
C ALA A 221 2.39 -4.64 4.82
N TRP A 222 1.42 -5.39 4.29
CA TRP A 222 0.87 -6.56 4.98
C TRP A 222 1.93 -7.63 5.24
N SER A 223 2.83 -7.85 4.28
CA SER A 223 3.91 -8.83 4.42
C SER A 223 4.91 -8.43 5.49
N ILE A 224 5.31 -7.15 5.56
CA ILE A 224 6.16 -6.62 6.63
C ILE A 224 5.52 -6.86 8.00
N ARG A 225 4.24 -6.50 8.14
CA ARG A 225 3.48 -6.75 9.37
C ARG A 225 3.49 -8.23 9.76
N ASN A 226 3.43 -9.13 8.78
CA ASN A 226 3.47 -10.58 8.96
C ASN A 226 4.89 -11.15 8.88
N LYS A 227 5.90 -10.33 9.16
CA LYS A 227 7.31 -10.75 9.29
C LYS A 227 7.90 -11.39 8.02
N CYS A 228 7.27 -11.16 6.87
CA CYS A 228 7.62 -11.75 5.57
C CYS A 228 7.75 -13.29 5.57
N LEU A 229 7.07 -13.98 6.51
CA LEU A 229 7.19 -15.43 6.66
C LEU A 229 6.45 -16.23 5.60
N ASN A 230 5.40 -15.64 5.02
CA ASN A 230 4.53 -16.32 4.05
C ASN A 230 4.59 -15.60 2.70
N LEU A 231 5.09 -16.29 1.69
CA LEU A 231 5.05 -15.81 0.31
C LEU A 231 3.74 -16.23 -0.36
N PRO A 232 3.14 -15.36 -1.20
CA PRO A 232 1.95 -15.72 -1.95
C PRO A 232 2.26 -16.85 -2.94
N LYS A 233 1.41 -17.88 -2.98
CA LYS A 233 1.47 -18.94 -4.00
C LYS A 233 0.83 -18.50 -5.32
N ARG A 234 -0.06 -17.50 -5.26
CA ARG A 234 -0.77 -16.96 -6.42
C ARG A 234 -1.36 -15.58 -6.13
N TRP A 235 -1.67 -14.89 -7.22
CA TRP A 235 -2.32 -13.59 -7.26
C TRP A 235 -3.60 -13.70 -8.08
N VAL A 236 -4.68 -13.11 -7.60
CA VAL A 236 -5.92 -12.91 -8.36
C VAL A 236 -6.09 -11.41 -8.54
N LEU A 237 -6.15 -10.94 -9.78
CA LEU A 237 -6.17 -9.52 -10.08
C LEU A 237 -7.53 -9.12 -10.64
N TYR A 238 -8.12 -8.08 -10.07
CA TYR A 238 -9.36 -7.49 -10.55
C TYR A 238 -9.19 -6.02 -10.86
N HIS A 239 -9.80 -5.58 -11.97
CA HIS A 239 -9.99 -4.15 -12.27
C HIS A 239 -11.43 -3.94 -12.71
N TRP A 240 -12.17 -3.11 -11.93
CA TRP A 240 -13.62 -2.94 -12.03
C TRP A 240 -14.44 -4.23 -11.84
N GLY A 241 -13.89 -5.18 -11.09
CA GLY A 241 -14.46 -6.51 -10.90
C GLY A 241 -14.18 -7.48 -12.04
N GLU A 242 -13.57 -7.03 -13.13
CA GLU A 242 -13.14 -7.86 -14.26
C GLU A 242 -11.82 -8.54 -13.94
N LEU A 243 -11.72 -9.83 -14.26
CA LEU A 243 -10.50 -10.61 -14.05
C LEU A 243 -9.39 -10.09 -14.96
N ARG A 244 -8.18 -9.97 -14.41
CA ARG A 244 -6.97 -9.63 -15.14
C ARG A 244 -5.98 -10.78 -15.03
N THR A 245 -5.43 -11.15 -16.18
CA THR A 245 -4.51 -12.28 -16.31
C THR A 245 -3.06 -11.83 -16.41
N THR A 246 -2.84 -10.52 -16.57
CA THR A 246 -1.51 -9.95 -16.71
C THR A 246 -1.32 -8.74 -15.83
N MET A 247 -0.04 -8.49 -15.51
CA MET A 247 0.47 -7.31 -14.84
C MET A 247 1.56 -6.71 -15.73
N GLY A 248 1.69 -5.38 -15.74
CA GLY A 248 2.70 -4.70 -16.56
C GLY A 248 4.11 -5.23 -16.26
N PRO A 249 4.98 -5.45 -17.28
CA PRO A 249 6.28 -6.13 -17.09
C PRO A 249 7.17 -5.50 -16.01
N TRP A 250 7.16 -4.17 -15.91
CA TRP A 250 7.90 -3.43 -14.90
C TRP A 250 7.42 -3.76 -13.48
N LEU A 251 6.10 -3.83 -13.27
CA LEU A 251 5.50 -4.12 -11.97
C LEU A 251 5.69 -5.60 -11.59
N SER A 252 5.57 -6.50 -12.57
CA SER A 252 5.88 -7.92 -12.40
C SER A 252 7.33 -8.11 -11.93
N SER A 253 8.30 -7.41 -12.55
CA SER A 253 9.70 -7.46 -12.13
C SER A 253 9.90 -6.95 -10.70
N LEU A 254 9.21 -5.88 -10.31
CA LEU A 254 9.28 -5.35 -8.94
C LEU A 254 8.71 -6.34 -7.92
N MET A 255 7.58 -6.97 -8.23
CA MET A 255 6.93 -7.93 -7.33
C MET A 255 7.71 -9.24 -7.24
N GLU A 256 8.32 -9.69 -8.33
CA GLU A 256 9.25 -10.81 -8.34
C GLU A 256 10.49 -10.51 -7.47
N ALA A 257 11.09 -9.33 -7.63
CA ALA A 257 12.20 -8.88 -6.77
C ALA A 257 11.80 -8.84 -5.29
N THR A 258 10.56 -8.42 -4.99
CA THR A 258 10.07 -8.25 -3.62
C THR A 258 9.78 -9.58 -2.92
N PHE A 259 9.10 -10.50 -3.62
CA PHE A 259 8.65 -11.78 -3.06
C PHE A 259 9.58 -12.96 -3.39
N GLY A 260 10.59 -12.76 -4.24
CA GLY A 260 11.63 -13.75 -4.54
C GLY A 260 11.18 -14.89 -5.46
N SER A 261 10.04 -14.75 -6.13
CA SER A 261 9.54 -15.73 -7.09
C SER A 261 8.72 -15.07 -8.20
N PRO A 262 8.70 -15.65 -9.41
CA PRO A 262 7.81 -15.19 -10.47
C PRO A 262 6.35 -15.13 -10.03
N LEU A 263 5.61 -14.16 -10.57
CA LEU A 263 4.21 -14.00 -10.24
C LEU A 263 3.39 -15.09 -10.92
N ASN A 264 2.66 -15.84 -10.10
CA ASN A 264 1.63 -16.75 -10.58
C ASN A 264 0.28 -16.01 -10.54
N ILE A 265 -0.18 -15.51 -11.68
CA ILE A 265 -1.49 -14.84 -11.80
C ILE A 265 -2.52 -15.90 -12.17
N GLU A 266 -3.53 -16.06 -11.32
CA GLU A 266 -4.58 -17.06 -11.46
C GLU A 266 -5.61 -16.62 -12.50
N GLU A 267 -5.81 -17.46 -13.52
CA GLU A 267 -6.81 -17.24 -14.57
C GLU A 267 -8.09 -18.05 -14.36
N PHE A 268 -8.08 -19.02 -13.42
CA PHE A 268 -9.13 -20.01 -13.21
C PHE A 268 -9.37 -20.94 -14.41
N ASP A 269 -8.40 -21.05 -15.31
CA ASP A 269 -8.43 -21.95 -16.45
C ASP A 269 -8.50 -23.41 -15.98
N GLY A 270 -9.43 -24.19 -16.58
CA GLY A 270 -9.64 -25.60 -16.23
C GLY A 270 -10.49 -25.83 -14.97
N ILE A 271 -11.00 -24.77 -14.33
CA ILE A 271 -11.96 -24.89 -13.22
C ILE A 271 -13.39 -24.98 -13.78
N GLY A 272 -13.72 -26.15 -14.33
CA GLY A 272 -15.06 -26.48 -14.84
C GLY A 272 -15.05 -27.72 -15.75
N ASP A 273 -16.10 -28.54 -15.65
CA ASP A 273 -16.36 -29.58 -16.63
C ASP A 273 -16.73 -28.89 -17.95
N GLY A 274 -16.09 -29.27 -19.06
CA GLY A 274 -16.14 -28.58 -20.36
C GLY A 274 -17.52 -28.49 -21.05
N ASN A 275 -18.62 -28.65 -20.32
CA ASN A 275 -20.00 -28.57 -20.75
C ASN A 275 -20.87 -27.87 -19.68
N GLU A 276 -20.58 -26.62 -19.33
CA GLU A 276 -21.61 -25.68 -18.86
C GLU A 276 -21.03 -24.27 -18.72
N SER A 277 -21.83 -23.26 -19.04
CA SER A 277 -21.52 -21.82 -18.94
C SER A 277 -21.35 -21.32 -17.50
N THR A 278 -20.99 -22.18 -16.54
CA THR A 278 -20.76 -21.80 -15.15
C THR A 278 -19.39 -22.27 -14.70
N SER A 279 -18.44 -21.33 -14.53
CA SER A 279 -17.13 -21.65 -13.97
C SER A 279 -17.33 -22.26 -12.57
N SER A 280 -16.63 -23.35 -12.26
CA SER A 280 -16.67 -23.91 -10.92
C SER A 280 -16.03 -22.94 -9.90
N PRO A 281 -16.47 -22.90 -8.63
CA PRO A 281 -15.88 -21.98 -7.66
C PRO A 281 -14.45 -22.36 -7.28
N ALA A 282 -13.56 -21.38 -7.14
CA ALA A 282 -12.24 -21.54 -6.53
C ALA A 282 -12.28 -21.00 -5.09
N CYS A 283 -12.05 -21.86 -4.11
CA CYS A 283 -11.97 -21.49 -2.70
C CYS A 283 -10.52 -21.52 -2.21
N PHE A 284 -10.09 -20.54 -1.43
CA PHE A 284 -8.68 -20.40 -1.02
C PHE A 284 -8.46 -20.83 0.43
N GLU A 285 -7.45 -21.66 0.66
CA GLU A 285 -7.03 -22.06 2.00
C GLU A 285 -6.67 -20.83 2.86
N LYS A 286 -5.95 -19.88 2.26
CA LYS A 286 -5.67 -18.56 2.83
C LYS A 286 -5.77 -17.49 1.76
N ALA A 287 -6.45 -16.39 2.05
CA ALA A 287 -6.54 -15.25 1.15
C ALA A 287 -6.41 -13.93 1.90
N VAL A 288 -5.70 -12.98 1.28
CA VAL A 288 -5.65 -11.58 1.71
C VAL A 288 -6.18 -10.73 0.55
N VAL A 289 -7.18 -9.91 0.83
CA VAL A 289 -7.82 -9.04 -0.16
C VAL A 289 -7.43 -7.60 0.13
N MET A 290 -6.95 -6.90 -0.90
CA MET A 290 -6.66 -5.47 -0.87
C MET A 290 -7.56 -4.75 -1.86
N ARG A 291 -8.30 -3.75 -1.37
CA ARG A 291 -9.24 -2.95 -2.18
C ARG A 291 -8.95 -1.44 -2.12
N HIS A 292 -7.96 -1.08 -1.30
CA HIS A 292 -7.54 0.28 -1.02
C HIS A 292 -6.06 0.43 -1.32
N ASN A 293 -5.68 1.64 -1.71
CA ASN A 293 -4.28 2.01 -1.93
C ASN A 293 -3.58 2.40 -0.63
N GLU A 294 -2.37 2.94 -0.74
CA GLU A 294 -1.56 3.37 0.41
C GLU A 294 -2.11 4.56 1.18
N GLY A 295 -3.21 5.18 0.74
CA GLY A 295 -3.81 6.38 1.32
C GLY A 295 -4.18 6.26 2.80
N GLY A 296 -4.49 5.05 3.27
CA GLY A 296 -4.80 4.79 4.69
C GLY A 296 -3.58 4.63 5.60
N MET A 297 -2.38 4.39 5.06
CA MET A 297 -1.17 4.11 5.84
C MET A 297 -0.58 5.38 6.46
N SER A 298 0.13 5.24 7.59
CA SER A 298 0.92 6.35 8.14
C SER A 298 2.09 6.69 7.22
N ARG A 299 2.68 7.87 7.41
CA ARG A 299 3.87 8.26 6.65
C ARG A 299 5.03 7.31 6.92
N GLU A 300 5.23 6.91 8.18
CA GLU A 300 6.28 6.02 8.63
C GLU A 300 6.14 4.65 7.95
N LYS A 301 4.92 4.11 7.92
CA LYS A 301 4.63 2.83 7.27
C LYS A 301 4.91 2.88 5.78
N ARG A 302 4.51 3.96 5.09
CA ARG A 302 4.81 4.12 3.65
C ARG A 302 6.31 4.14 3.40
N VAL A 303 7.06 4.90 4.19
CA VAL A 303 8.52 4.98 4.07
C VAL A 303 9.17 3.62 4.31
N GLU A 304 8.74 2.88 5.32
CA GLU A 304 9.20 1.50 5.59
C GLU A 304 8.97 0.57 4.39
N VAL A 305 7.79 0.64 3.77
CA VAL A 305 7.44 -0.19 2.62
C VAL A 305 8.27 0.16 1.38
N TYR A 306 8.40 1.46 1.07
CA TYR A 306 9.19 1.91 -0.08
C TYR A 306 10.69 1.63 0.11
N ASP A 307 11.18 1.61 1.34
CA ASP A 307 12.52 1.15 1.67
C ASP A 307 12.74 -0.33 1.38
N LEU A 308 11.79 -1.19 1.79
CA LEU A 308 11.86 -2.62 1.48
C LEU A 308 11.84 -2.84 -0.03
N LEU A 309 10.94 -2.18 -0.76
CA LEU A 309 10.86 -2.25 -2.22
C LEU A 309 12.18 -1.86 -2.88
N ARG A 310 12.77 -0.73 -2.45
CA ARG A 310 14.07 -0.25 -2.94
C ARG A 310 15.18 -1.26 -2.68
N CYS A 311 15.26 -1.78 -1.45
CA CYS A 311 16.28 -2.76 -1.08
C CYS A 311 16.16 -4.05 -1.90
N LYS A 312 14.94 -4.61 -1.99
CA LYS A 312 14.68 -5.83 -2.77
C LYS A 312 14.99 -5.66 -4.25
N ALA A 313 14.60 -4.54 -4.84
CA ALA A 313 14.94 -4.22 -6.22
C ALA A 313 16.45 -4.14 -6.44
N ARG A 314 17.21 -3.54 -5.51
CA ARG A 314 18.67 -3.48 -5.58
C ARG A 314 19.32 -4.86 -5.48
N VAL A 315 18.89 -5.69 -4.53
CA VAL A 315 19.39 -7.07 -4.40
C VAL A 315 19.13 -7.86 -5.67
N TYR A 316 17.89 -7.82 -6.17
CA TYR A 316 17.48 -8.52 -7.39
C TYR A 316 18.31 -8.10 -8.62
N CYS A 317 18.62 -6.82 -8.73
CA CYS A 317 19.39 -6.27 -9.84
C CYS A 317 20.90 -6.21 -9.61
N ASN A 318 21.42 -6.82 -8.54
CA ASN A 318 22.83 -6.79 -8.16
C ASN A 318 23.41 -5.37 -8.07
N VAL A 319 22.66 -4.45 -7.48
CA VAL A 319 23.03 -3.05 -7.24
C VAL A 319 23.40 -2.87 -5.77
N SER A 320 24.45 -2.09 -5.50
CA SER A 320 24.91 -1.81 -4.12
C SER A 320 23.79 -1.25 -3.24
N LEU A 321 23.62 -1.83 -2.04
CA LEU A 321 22.66 -1.34 -1.05
C LEU A 321 23.05 0.00 -0.43
N ARG A 322 24.35 0.31 -0.39
CA ARG A 322 24.87 1.57 0.17
C ARG A 322 24.60 2.79 -0.73
N GLY A 323 24.06 2.59 -1.93
CA GLY A 323 23.91 3.66 -2.92
C GLY A 323 25.26 4.31 -3.22
N ARG A 324 25.26 5.64 -3.37
CA ARG A 324 26.47 6.48 -3.51
C ARG A 324 27.01 7.05 -2.19
N ILE A 325 26.52 6.59 -1.03
CA ILE A 325 26.98 7.12 0.25
C ILE A 325 28.48 6.81 0.42
N GLY A 326 29.31 7.86 0.43
CA GLY A 326 30.76 7.77 0.53
C GLY A 326 31.48 7.57 -0.81
N GLU A 327 30.82 7.75 -1.95
CA GLU A 327 31.50 7.85 -3.25
C GLU A 327 32.12 9.25 -3.39
N PHE A 328 33.44 9.31 -3.54
CA PHE A 328 34.19 10.54 -3.79
C PHE A 328 34.78 10.51 -5.19
N ASP A 329 34.91 11.68 -5.83
CA ASP A 329 35.66 11.82 -7.07
C ASP A 329 37.17 11.77 -6.83
N GLU A 330 37.95 11.78 -7.91
CA GLU A 330 39.43 11.72 -7.86
C GLU A 330 40.05 12.91 -7.08
N LYS A 331 39.30 13.99 -6.92
CA LYS A 331 39.71 15.20 -6.19
C LYS A 331 39.22 15.19 -4.73
N GLY A 332 38.53 14.14 -4.30
CA GLY A 332 38.04 13.98 -2.93
C GLY A 332 36.71 14.70 -2.64
N PHE A 333 35.95 15.12 -3.66
CA PHE A 333 34.61 15.69 -3.47
C PHE A 333 33.53 14.61 -3.51
N PRO A 334 32.46 14.71 -2.70
CA PRO A 334 31.33 13.79 -2.77
C PRO A 334 30.70 13.82 -4.17
N VAL A 335 30.47 12.65 -4.76
CA VAL A 335 29.83 12.54 -6.07
C VAL A 335 28.33 12.84 -5.95
N ILE A 336 27.83 13.77 -6.76
CA ILE A 336 26.41 14.14 -6.83
C ILE A 336 25.84 13.75 -8.20
N GLY A 337 24.92 12.81 -8.22
CA GLY A 337 24.21 12.39 -9.43
C GLY A 337 23.04 13.30 -9.75
N LEU A 338 23.16 14.10 -10.80
CA LEU A 338 22.03 14.81 -11.41
C LEU A 338 21.53 13.99 -12.60
N THR A 339 20.30 13.50 -12.57
CA THR A 339 19.73 12.70 -13.66
C THR A 339 18.56 13.42 -14.29
N MET A 340 18.63 13.66 -15.59
CA MET A 340 17.49 14.02 -16.41
C MET A 340 16.82 12.74 -16.93
N PHE A 341 15.67 12.40 -16.34
CA PHE A 341 14.89 11.23 -16.72
C PHE A 341 13.77 11.63 -17.67
N MET A 342 14.02 11.37 -18.94
CA MET A 342 13.30 11.92 -20.07
C MET A 342 12.29 10.91 -20.62
N ARG A 343 11.28 11.43 -21.31
CA ARG A 343 10.32 10.66 -22.10
C ARG A 343 10.27 11.19 -23.52
N THR A 344 9.95 10.32 -24.46
CA THR A 344 9.65 10.70 -25.84
C THR A 344 8.15 10.99 -26.04
N GLY A 345 7.82 11.73 -27.10
CA GLY A 345 6.45 11.99 -27.50
C GLY A 345 5.70 12.98 -26.58
N PRO A 346 4.42 12.73 -26.24
CA PRO A 346 3.62 13.60 -25.38
C PRO A 346 4.36 14.03 -24.11
N ARG A 347 4.31 15.32 -23.74
CA ARG A 347 5.00 15.91 -22.58
C ARG A 347 6.53 15.90 -22.60
N SER A 348 7.18 15.49 -23.68
CA SER A 348 8.63 15.72 -23.84
C SER A 348 8.94 17.22 -23.87
N PHE A 349 10.20 17.61 -23.64
CA PHE A 349 10.58 19.02 -23.85
C PHE A 349 10.57 19.35 -25.35
N LYS A 350 10.17 20.58 -25.71
CA LYS A 350 10.20 21.07 -27.10
C LYS A 350 11.64 21.10 -27.65
N ASN A 351 12.58 21.58 -26.84
CA ASN A 351 14.00 21.66 -27.17
C ASN A 351 14.84 20.95 -26.09
N GLU A 352 14.95 19.63 -26.22
CA GLU A 352 15.64 18.78 -25.24
C GLU A 352 17.12 19.16 -25.10
N SER A 353 17.83 19.37 -26.22
CA SER A 353 19.26 19.72 -26.22
C SER A 353 19.55 21.00 -25.45
N THR A 354 18.70 22.03 -25.58
CA THR A 354 18.85 23.26 -24.80
C THR A 354 18.60 23.04 -23.32
N VAL A 355 17.56 22.28 -22.94
CA VAL A 355 17.29 21.98 -21.53
C VAL A 355 18.43 21.16 -20.91
N ILE A 356 18.95 20.15 -21.62
CA ILE A 356 20.13 19.39 -21.22
C ILE A 356 21.31 20.32 -20.99
N GLY A 357 21.57 21.23 -21.94
CA GLY A 357 22.66 22.21 -21.83
C GLY A 357 22.53 23.13 -20.61
N ILE A 358 21.31 23.50 -20.20
CA ILE A 358 21.09 24.30 -18.99
C ILE A 358 21.53 23.53 -17.73
N PHE A 359 21.05 22.29 -17.56
CA PHE A 359 21.39 21.47 -16.40
C PHE A 359 22.85 21.04 -16.39
N ASP A 360 23.45 20.78 -17.57
CA ASP A 360 24.88 20.50 -17.71
C ASP A 360 25.73 21.69 -17.25
N ARG A 361 25.41 22.91 -17.72
CA ARG A 361 26.09 24.14 -17.27
C ARG A 361 25.93 24.39 -15.77
N ALA A 362 24.77 24.05 -15.19
CA ALA A 362 24.55 24.18 -13.75
C ALA A 362 25.39 23.15 -12.96
N CYS A 363 25.40 21.89 -13.42
CA CYS A 363 26.15 20.80 -12.79
C CYS A 363 27.67 21.04 -12.83
N ARG A 364 28.23 21.49 -13.96
CA ARG A 364 29.66 21.80 -14.09
C ARG A 364 30.18 22.90 -13.16
N LYS A 365 29.29 23.71 -12.57
CA LYS A 365 29.66 24.73 -11.57
C LYS A 365 29.82 24.14 -10.16
N VAL A 366 29.55 22.85 -9.99
CA VAL A 366 29.59 22.13 -8.72
C VAL A 366 30.58 20.98 -8.85
N GLU A 367 31.66 21.00 -8.07
CA GLU A 367 32.62 19.89 -8.00
C GLU A 367 31.92 18.61 -7.54
N GLY A 368 32.31 17.46 -8.11
CA GLY A 368 31.67 16.17 -7.88
C GLY A 368 30.30 15.97 -8.55
N CYS A 369 29.69 17.00 -9.17
CA CYS A 369 28.41 16.83 -9.88
C CYS A 369 28.61 16.09 -11.21
N ARG A 370 27.81 15.04 -11.43
CA ARG A 370 27.78 14.26 -12.66
C ARG A 370 26.36 14.26 -13.24
N LEU A 371 26.20 14.86 -14.42
CA LEU A 371 24.94 14.82 -15.16
C LEU A 371 24.80 13.51 -15.93
N MET A 372 23.65 12.86 -15.82
CA MET A 372 23.23 11.76 -16.67
C MET A 372 21.91 12.12 -17.36
N VAL A 373 21.78 11.77 -18.64
CA VAL A 373 20.53 11.88 -19.40
C VAL A 373 20.10 10.48 -19.78
N ALA A 374 18.86 10.11 -19.45
CA ALA A 374 18.34 8.79 -19.77
C ALA A 374 16.87 8.88 -20.19
N TYR A 375 16.46 7.97 -21.08
CA TYR A 375 15.09 7.90 -21.58
C TYR A 375 14.39 6.67 -21.01
N ALA A 376 13.25 6.87 -20.37
CA ALA A 376 12.56 5.81 -19.62
C ALA A 376 12.19 4.59 -20.46
N ASN A 377 11.82 4.81 -21.72
CA ASN A 377 11.44 3.76 -22.67
C ASN A 377 12.63 2.95 -23.20
N ASN A 378 13.87 3.36 -22.93
CA ASN A 378 15.08 2.70 -23.39
C ASN A 378 15.75 1.86 -22.29
N LEU A 379 15.18 1.81 -21.08
CA LEU A 379 15.78 1.13 -19.93
C LEU A 379 14.91 -0.03 -19.47
N SER A 380 15.54 -1.20 -19.31
CA SER A 380 14.99 -2.32 -18.56
C SER A 380 14.74 -1.96 -17.09
N PHE A 381 14.01 -2.81 -16.38
CA PHE A 381 13.77 -2.64 -14.94
C PHE A 381 15.08 -2.46 -14.15
N CYS A 382 16.07 -3.34 -14.34
CA CYS A 382 17.31 -3.26 -13.58
C CYS A 382 18.22 -2.09 -13.99
N GLU A 383 18.18 -1.65 -15.25
CA GLU A 383 18.86 -0.41 -15.64
C GLU A 383 18.25 0.81 -14.97
N GLN A 384 16.92 0.84 -14.80
CA GLN A 384 16.25 1.89 -14.02
C GLN A 384 16.64 1.82 -12.54
N VAL A 385 16.68 0.63 -11.93
CA VAL A 385 17.14 0.46 -10.53
C VAL A 385 18.56 0.98 -10.36
N LYS A 386 19.47 0.61 -11.28
CA LYS A 386 20.85 1.08 -11.28
C LYS A 386 20.93 2.60 -11.44
N LEU A 387 20.25 3.18 -12.43
CA LEU A 387 20.23 4.63 -12.65
C LEU A 387 19.72 5.39 -11.41
N MET A 388 18.61 4.94 -10.83
CA MET A 388 18.02 5.61 -9.65
C MET A 388 18.91 5.48 -8.41
N SER A 389 19.63 4.36 -8.24
CA SER A 389 20.62 4.21 -7.16
C SER A 389 21.81 5.18 -7.26
N LEU A 390 22.05 5.71 -8.46
CA LEU A 390 23.11 6.67 -8.77
C LEU A 390 22.59 8.12 -8.80
N THR A 391 21.30 8.33 -8.51
CA THR A 391 20.65 9.64 -8.65
C THR A 391 20.38 10.29 -7.30
N ASP A 392 20.92 11.48 -7.11
CA ASP A 392 20.66 12.38 -5.98
C ASP A 392 19.57 13.39 -6.30
N ILE A 393 19.56 13.88 -7.55
CA ILE A 393 18.60 14.86 -8.04
C ILE A 393 18.01 14.34 -9.34
N LEU A 394 16.70 14.11 -9.35
CA LEU A 394 15.94 13.70 -10.54
C LEU A 394 15.23 14.89 -11.15
N VAL A 395 15.53 15.19 -12.40
CA VAL A 395 14.84 16.18 -13.23
C VAL A 395 13.96 15.39 -14.21
N SER A 396 12.64 15.50 -14.09
CA SER A 396 11.73 14.67 -14.89
C SER A 396 10.46 15.41 -15.27
N GLN A 397 9.97 15.16 -16.48
CA GLN A 397 8.62 15.56 -16.86
C GLN A 397 7.59 14.75 -16.09
N HIS A 398 6.44 15.35 -15.77
CA HIS A 398 5.39 14.67 -15.02
C HIS A 398 4.79 13.49 -15.79
N GLY A 399 4.68 12.34 -15.12
CA GLY A 399 3.85 11.25 -15.62
C GLY A 399 3.79 10.03 -14.71
N ALA A 400 2.60 9.44 -14.62
CA ALA A 400 2.36 8.19 -13.91
C ALA A 400 3.22 7.01 -14.38
N GLN A 401 3.78 7.07 -15.60
CA GLN A 401 4.73 6.09 -16.13
C GLN A 401 6.18 6.27 -15.65
N LEU A 402 6.49 7.37 -14.98
CA LEU A 402 7.85 7.77 -14.58
C LEU A 402 8.01 7.81 -13.05
N THR A 403 7.19 7.03 -12.35
CA THR A 403 7.15 7.02 -10.87
C THR A 403 8.10 6.00 -10.24
N ASN A 404 9.09 5.54 -10.99
CA ASN A 404 10.19 4.70 -10.49
C ASN A 404 11.17 5.47 -9.58
N MET A 405 10.98 6.78 -9.37
CA MET A 405 11.83 7.64 -8.55
C MET A 405 12.03 7.14 -7.10
N PHE A 406 11.10 6.35 -6.55
CA PHE A 406 11.25 5.81 -5.19
C PHE A 406 12.47 4.89 -5.03
N LEU A 407 13.04 4.40 -6.13
CA LEU A 407 14.26 3.59 -6.16
C LEU A 407 15.54 4.41 -5.82
N MET A 408 15.44 5.75 -5.85
CA MET A 408 16.48 6.66 -5.38
C MET A 408 16.62 6.57 -3.86
N ASP A 409 17.79 6.93 -3.33
CA ASP A 409 18.00 6.96 -1.88
C ASP A 409 17.03 7.91 -1.16
N ARG A 410 16.82 7.66 0.14
CA ARG A 410 16.12 8.62 1.01
C ARG A 410 16.83 9.98 0.93
N ASN A 411 16.06 11.05 1.10
CA ASN A 411 16.49 12.44 0.99
C ASN A 411 16.94 12.89 -0.41
N SER A 412 16.96 12.02 -1.43
CA SER A 412 17.14 12.45 -2.81
C SER A 412 16.01 13.40 -3.23
N SER A 413 16.29 14.23 -4.23
CA SER A 413 15.45 15.36 -4.61
C SER A 413 14.83 15.17 -5.99
N VAL A 414 13.60 15.67 -6.19
CA VAL A 414 12.88 15.60 -7.47
C VAL A 414 12.45 16.98 -7.93
N MET A 415 12.78 17.32 -9.17
CA MET A 415 12.38 18.53 -9.88
C MET A 415 11.42 18.13 -11.00
N GLU A 416 10.20 18.66 -10.96
CA GLU A 416 9.09 18.21 -11.80
C GLU A 416 8.67 19.26 -12.84
N PHE A 417 8.37 18.82 -14.07
CA PHE A 417 8.00 19.71 -15.17
C PHE A 417 6.64 19.34 -15.77
N PHE A 418 5.79 20.34 -16.01
CA PHE A 418 4.46 20.18 -16.59
C PHE A 418 4.30 20.96 -17.90
N PRO A 419 3.57 20.42 -18.89
CA PRO A 419 3.13 21.22 -20.03
C PRO A 419 2.04 22.21 -19.60
N LYS A 420 1.82 23.21 -20.44
CA LYS A 420 0.77 24.22 -20.23
C LYS A 420 -0.61 23.59 -20.16
N GLY A 421 -1.45 24.09 -19.26
CA GLY A 421 -2.88 23.77 -19.19
C GLY A 421 -3.23 22.40 -18.59
N TRP A 422 -2.27 21.48 -18.44
CA TRP A 422 -2.50 20.12 -17.89
C TRP A 422 -3.21 20.18 -16.54
N LEU A 423 -2.77 21.10 -15.67
CA LEU A 423 -3.18 21.14 -14.28
C LEU A 423 -4.67 21.41 -14.08
N LYS A 424 -5.30 22.20 -14.96
CA LYS A 424 -6.72 22.56 -14.85
C LYS A 424 -7.64 21.34 -14.93
N LEU A 425 -7.16 20.26 -15.54
CA LEU A 425 -7.97 19.10 -15.93
C LEU A 425 -7.45 17.77 -15.39
N ALA A 426 -6.22 17.72 -14.87
CA ALA A 426 -5.58 16.48 -14.44
C ALA A 426 -6.09 15.90 -13.10
N GLY A 427 -6.94 16.63 -12.38
CA GLY A 427 -7.48 16.20 -11.10
C GLY A 427 -6.36 15.88 -10.10
N ILE A 428 -6.56 14.84 -9.29
CA ILE A 428 -5.63 14.45 -8.22
C ILE A 428 -4.29 13.88 -8.76
N GLY A 429 -4.27 13.40 -10.00
CA GLY A 429 -3.08 12.77 -10.59
C GLY A 429 -1.87 13.69 -10.72
N GLN A 430 -2.07 15.02 -10.67
CA GLN A 430 -0.98 15.99 -10.68
C GLN A 430 -0.05 15.91 -9.46
N TYR A 431 -0.51 15.31 -8.35
CA TYR A 431 0.25 15.23 -7.10
C TYR A 431 1.06 13.94 -6.95
N VAL A 432 1.05 13.07 -7.97
CA VAL A 432 1.68 11.75 -7.90
C VAL A 432 3.17 11.83 -7.55
N TYR A 433 3.92 12.75 -8.14
CA TYR A 433 5.35 12.93 -7.81
C TYR A 433 5.55 13.41 -6.38
N HIS A 434 4.71 14.33 -5.92
CA HIS A 434 4.74 14.82 -4.54
C HIS A 434 4.46 13.69 -3.55
N TRP A 435 3.45 12.87 -3.83
CA TRP A 435 3.11 11.71 -3.01
C TRP A 435 4.23 10.69 -2.99
N ILE A 436 4.71 10.23 -4.14
CA ILE A 436 5.78 9.22 -4.20
C ILE A 436 7.04 9.72 -3.49
N ALA A 437 7.46 10.97 -3.72
CA ALA A 437 8.59 11.54 -3.01
C ALA A 437 8.38 11.56 -1.48
N SER A 438 7.21 12.02 -1.02
CA SER A 438 6.89 12.04 0.42
C SER A 438 6.83 10.63 1.03
N TRP A 439 6.22 9.68 0.31
CA TRP A 439 6.02 8.30 0.73
C TRP A 439 7.30 7.48 0.73
N SER A 440 8.31 7.85 -0.07
CA SER A 440 9.62 7.18 -0.13
C SER A 440 10.71 7.87 0.69
N GLY A 441 10.36 8.93 1.46
CA GLY A 441 11.32 9.67 2.29
C GLY A 441 12.24 10.58 1.48
N MET A 442 11.80 11.05 0.32
CA MET A 442 12.50 11.96 -0.59
C MET A 442 11.93 13.38 -0.54
N ASN A 443 12.58 14.30 -1.25
CA ASN A 443 12.24 15.72 -1.28
C ASN A 443 11.68 16.13 -2.64
N HIS A 444 10.43 16.59 -2.70
CA HIS A 444 9.90 17.26 -3.88
C HIS A 444 10.31 18.74 -3.86
N ARG A 445 11.07 19.18 -4.87
CA ARG A 445 11.71 20.51 -4.91
C ARG A 445 10.88 21.56 -5.65
N GLY A 446 9.59 21.31 -5.78
CA GLY A 446 8.66 22.15 -6.53
C GLY A 446 8.48 21.67 -7.97
N ALA A 447 7.61 22.39 -8.68
CA ALA A 447 7.23 22.07 -10.04
C ALA A 447 7.30 23.30 -10.93
N TRP A 448 7.86 23.16 -12.12
CA TRP A 448 7.76 24.16 -13.17
C TRP A 448 6.56 23.88 -14.08
N ARG A 449 5.89 24.95 -14.47
CA ARG A 449 4.69 24.91 -15.31
C ARG A 449 4.90 25.78 -16.52
N ASP A 450 4.83 25.16 -17.69
CA ASP A 450 4.98 25.89 -18.94
C ASP A 450 3.84 26.91 -19.13
N THR A 451 4.22 28.16 -19.42
CA THR A 451 3.30 29.25 -19.74
C THR A 451 3.17 29.48 -21.26
N GLY A 452 4.14 29.01 -22.05
CA GLY A 452 4.27 29.22 -23.49
C GLY A 452 3.80 28.05 -24.37
N GLY A 453 3.08 27.08 -23.79
CA GLY A 453 2.53 25.93 -24.51
C GLY A 453 1.31 26.23 -25.39
N ASP A 454 0.87 25.19 -26.10
CA ASP A 454 -0.18 25.24 -27.12
C ASP A 454 -1.54 25.67 -26.54
N THR A 455 -2.32 26.41 -27.31
CA THR A 455 -3.64 26.92 -26.90
C THR A 455 -4.76 25.96 -27.31
N CYS A 456 -5.82 25.92 -26.51
CA CYS A 456 -7.03 25.18 -26.83
C CYS A 456 -8.07 26.13 -27.43
N ARG A 457 -8.89 25.63 -28.37
CA ARG A 457 -9.99 26.38 -28.98
C ARG A 457 -11.17 26.62 -28.03
N PHE A 458 -11.27 25.85 -26.96
CA PHE A 458 -12.28 26.01 -25.91
C PHE A 458 -11.67 26.73 -24.70
N PRO A 459 -12.50 27.24 -23.76
CA PRO A 459 -12.01 27.80 -22.51
C PRO A 459 -11.06 26.84 -21.79
N GLU A 460 -10.01 27.35 -21.13
CA GLU A 460 -8.91 26.52 -20.61
C GLU A 460 -9.33 25.46 -19.56
N ASN A 461 -10.50 25.62 -18.94
CA ASN A 461 -11.05 24.68 -17.96
C ASN A 461 -11.99 23.63 -18.60
N ASP A 462 -12.16 23.66 -19.92
CA ASP A 462 -13.03 22.74 -20.64
C ASP A 462 -12.34 21.37 -20.78
N ARG A 463 -13.06 20.28 -20.45
CA ARG A 463 -12.51 18.91 -20.54
C ARG A 463 -12.05 18.53 -21.94
N ARG A 464 -12.59 19.15 -22.99
CA ARG A 464 -12.16 18.94 -24.38
C ARG A 464 -10.72 19.41 -24.62
N CYS A 465 -10.21 20.31 -23.79
CA CYS A 465 -8.81 20.76 -23.83
C CYS A 465 -7.83 19.77 -23.18
N MET A 466 -8.33 18.74 -22.49
CA MET A 466 -7.47 17.81 -21.75
C MET A 466 -6.47 17.11 -22.67
N SER A 467 -6.92 16.62 -23.83
CA SER A 467 -6.02 15.94 -24.77
C SER A 467 -4.94 16.88 -25.33
N VAL A 468 -5.30 18.14 -25.61
CA VAL A 468 -4.36 19.17 -26.11
C VAL A 468 -3.26 19.41 -25.08
N TYR A 469 -3.65 19.73 -23.85
CA TYR A 469 -2.69 20.02 -22.79
C TYR A 469 -1.91 18.80 -22.31
N LYS A 470 -2.56 17.62 -22.27
CA LYS A 470 -1.94 16.35 -21.88
C LYS A 470 -0.84 15.94 -22.86
N ASN A 471 -1.03 16.25 -24.15
CA ASN A 471 -0.12 15.84 -25.21
C ASN A 471 0.88 16.93 -25.62
N ALA A 472 0.68 18.17 -25.16
CA ALA A 472 1.59 19.27 -25.42
C ALA A 472 3.03 18.96 -24.94
N ARG A 473 4.00 19.47 -25.70
CA ARG A 473 5.41 19.46 -25.32
C ARG A 473 5.73 20.64 -24.42
N ILE A 474 6.74 20.47 -23.58
CA ILE A 474 7.13 21.36 -22.50
C ILE A 474 8.18 22.35 -23.02
N GLY A 475 7.92 23.65 -22.92
CA GLY A 475 8.91 24.71 -23.18
C GLY A 475 10.04 24.76 -22.15
N TYR A 476 10.86 25.80 -22.20
CA TYR A 476 11.92 26.03 -21.21
C TYR A 476 12.07 27.52 -20.88
N ASN A 477 12.65 27.80 -19.73
CA ASN A 477 13.08 29.14 -19.33
C ASN A 477 14.51 29.02 -18.80
N ASP A 478 15.49 29.52 -19.56
CA ASP A 478 16.92 29.34 -19.27
C ASP A 478 17.31 29.90 -17.90
N THR A 479 16.95 31.16 -17.63
CA THR A 479 17.24 31.84 -16.38
C THR A 479 16.63 31.11 -15.18
N TYR A 480 15.34 30.77 -15.27
CA TYR A 480 14.65 30.09 -14.17
C TYR A 480 15.20 28.68 -13.93
N PHE A 481 15.46 27.89 -14.98
CA PHE A 481 15.99 26.53 -14.83
C PHE A 481 17.40 26.54 -14.28
N SER A 482 18.25 27.47 -14.74
CA SER A 482 19.61 27.64 -14.24
C SER A 482 19.63 28.00 -12.75
N GLU A 483 18.78 28.94 -12.32
CA GLU A 483 18.70 29.35 -10.92
C GLU A 483 18.11 28.25 -10.03
N TRP A 484 17.02 27.61 -10.49
CA TRP A 484 16.39 26.53 -9.75
C TRP A 484 17.35 25.33 -9.58
N ALA A 485 18.05 24.92 -10.64
CA ALA A 485 19.06 23.87 -10.58
C ALA A 485 20.18 24.20 -9.59
N LYS A 486 20.72 25.42 -9.64
CA LYS A 486 21.75 25.90 -8.70
C LYS A 486 21.28 25.78 -7.25
N ASN A 487 20.06 26.23 -6.96
CA ASN A 487 19.52 26.20 -5.59
C ASN A 487 19.33 24.77 -5.09
N VAL A 488 18.81 23.86 -5.93
CA VAL A 488 18.65 22.45 -5.57
C VAL A 488 20.00 21.76 -5.37
N LEU A 489 20.98 21.99 -6.25
CA LEU A 489 22.33 21.44 -6.12
C LEU A 489 22.99 21.88 -4.80
N ASN A 490 22.93 23.18 -4.47
CA ASN A 490 23.49 23.71 -3.23
C ASN A 490 22.89 23.04 -1.99
N ASP A 491 21.56 22.87 -1.95
CA ASP A 491 20.90 22.22 -0.84
C ASP A 491 21.32 20.75 -0.69
N VAL A 492 21.43 20.02 -1.80
CA VAL A 492 21.86 18.61 -1.79
C VAL A 492 23.31 18.47 -1.35
N ILE A 493 24.22 19.37 -1.76
CA ILE A 493 25.61 19.41 -1.27
C ILE A 493 25.62 19.55 0.26
N MET A 494 24.83 20.48 0.80
CA MET A 494 24.76 20.71 2.24
C MET A 494 24.23 19.47 2.98
N LEU A 495 23.21 18.82 2.43
CA LEU A 495 22.67 17.58 2.99
C LEU A 495 23.71 16.44 2.98
N ARG A 496 24.46 16.26 1.88
CA ARG A 496 25.50 15.23 1.78
C ARG A 496 26.62 15.46 2.80
N LYS A 497 27.11 16.69 2.93
CA LYS A 497 28.10 17.07 3.94
C LYS A 497 27.59 16.79 5.37
N ALA A 498 26.33 17.09 5.66
CA ALA A 498 25.73 16.81 6.95
C ALA A 498 25.62 15.30 7.25
N GLN A 499 25.23 14.50 6.25
CA GLN A 499 25.13 13.04 6.38
C GLN A 499 26.50 12.39 6.61
N GLU A 500 27.56 12.89 5.96
CA GLU A 500 28.93 12.41 6.17
C GLU A 500 29.41 12.66 7.60
N MET A 501 29.16 13.85 8.15
CA MET A 501 29.49 14.16 9.54
C MET A 501 28.74 13.24 10.51
N SER A 502 27.46 12.95 10.24
CA SER A 502 26.65 12.06 11.08
C SER A 502 27.00 10.57 10.96
N ASN A 503 27.54 10.12 9.82
CA ASN A 503 27.88 8.71 9.59
C ASN A 503 29.25 8.32 10.17
N LYS A 504 30.14 9.28 10.46
CA LYS A 504 31.39 9.02 11.19
C LYS A 504 31.14 8.53 12.63
N ASP A 505 29.96 8.81 13.19
CA ASP A 505 29.60 8.45 14.57
C ASP A 505 28.64 7.24 14.68
N ARG A 506 28.26 6.59 13.57
CA ARG A 506 27.34 5.44 13.57
C ARG A 506 27.99 4.16 13.06
N ILE A 507 28.37 3.28 14.00
CA ILE A 507 28.37 1.84 13.74
C ILE A 507 26.92 1.48 13.43
N ILE A 508 26.61 1.24 12.16
CA ILE A 508 25.29 0.77 11.75
C ILE A 508 25.15 -0.64 12.30
N ASN A 509 24.50 -0.78 13.46
CA ASN A 509 23.82 -2.01 13.81
C ASN A 509 22.74 -2.21 12.76
N VAL A 510 23.06 -2.96 11.71
CA VAL A 510 22.08 -3.49 10.77
C VAL A 510 21.25 -4.48 11.58
N SER A 511 20.22 -3.99 12.28
CA SER A 511 19.17 -4.87 12.77
C SER A 511 18.60 -5.52 11.52
N SER A 512 18.83 -6.82 11.34
CA SER A 512 18.22 -7.54 10.22
C SER A 512 16.72 -7.39 10.37
N PHE A 513 16.11 -6.55 9.53
CA PHE A 513 14.66 -6.48 9.46
C PHE A 513 14.15 -7.86 9.03
N SER A 514 12.94 -8.20 9.50
CA SER A 514 12.35 -9.52 9.32
C SER A 514 12.21 -9.97 7.84
N CYS A 515 12.41 -9.07 6.89
CA CYS A 515 12.26 -9.29 5.46
C CYS A 515 13.59 -9.39 4.69
N GLY A 516 14.75 -9.48 5.37
CA GLY A 516 16.08 -9.65 4.73
C GLY A 516 16.60 -8.39 4.03
N CYS A 517 16.02 -7.26 4.40
CA CYS A 517 16.19 -5.87 4.02
C CYS A 517 15.46 -5.13 5.15
#